data_AF-A0A5D4HBF1-F1
#
_entry.id   AF-A0A5D4HBF1-F1
#
_cell.length_a   1.000
_cell.length_b   1.000
_cell.length_c   1.000
_cell.angle_alpha   90.00
_cell.angle_beta   90.00
_cell.angle_gamma   90.00
#
_symmetry.space_group_name_H-M   'P 1'
#
loop_
_entity.id
_entity.type
_entity.pdbx_description
1 polymer ?
#
loop_
_entity_poly.entity_id
_entity_poly.type
_entity_poly.pdbx_seq_one_letter_code
_entity_poly.pdbx_strand_id
1 'polypeptide(L)'
;MKTKLLLSFLMLFHTILFAQRAGYWQQAVDYKMDIDVDEKNYQYQGKMTIKYTNNSNQALGKVYFHLYFNAFQPESMMDYRLSNIADPDARMTSNIGTIENPKIQSRIAPLTPEQIGYQRIQSLTMNGQPTTFKEDGTILEVTLPTPIQRGETVSFDMSWEAQVPEQIRRSGRNSKEGVALSMTQWYPKMAHFDEFGWHLDEYVAREFIAPFGNFDVTLHLHKDYIVGSSGVLQNPAEVKGYDKKTKVVSTNGKATWHFKAESIHDFAWAADPKFVVDSTKSKDGVSVYTVYLPTNKQVKENWKTAQGLAAEFFDFCAERFGPYPWPTYTIVQGGDGGMEYGTATLVTGGRNIQSLVGVIFHEAAHSWYQHLFGINETVDEWFDEGFTSYIEELGFQSLFEKRGSLDTNPVINAYRAYYKLALSGKEEPMSLLADYYDTNYGYSQQAYNKGQVFAQQLGYIIGQQNLDKTFLKFYELWKFKHPTPNDFKRVAEEVSDINLKWYFNLFVNTTRTIDYAIENVTDNEIILTNKSNLAMPIDLLVEYEDGTKELFYIPLREMRGEKPAESFSIYDGAQRTVLEDWFWTKPSYTLPITKKAVKVQIDPSLRLADIESADNSWNR
;
A
#
# COMPACT_ATOMS: atom_id res chain seq x y z
N MET A 1 -24.56 4.83 69.89
CA MET A 1 -24.95 4.48 68.51
C MET A 1 -24.72 5.67 67.60
N LYS A 2 -23.72 5.61 66.71
CA LYS A 2 -23.77 6.24 65.39
C LYS A 2 -22.60 5.72 64.54
N THR A 3 -22.96 5.33 63.34
CA THR A 3 -22.34 4.32 62.49
C THR A 3 -21.19 4.93 61.68
N LYS A 4 -20.11 4.17 61.49
CA LYS A 4 -19.06 4.47 60.50
C LYS A 4 -19.67 4.36 59.11
N LEU A 5 -19.50 5.38 58.26
CA LEU A 5 -19.67 5.25 56.82
C LEU A 5 -18.29 5.44 56.18
N LEU A 6 -17.70 4.33 55.74
CA LEU A 6 -16.52 4.33 54.88
C LEU A 6 -17.06 4.31 53.44
N LEU A 7 -16.88 5.41 52.69
CA LEU A 7 -17.15 5.41 51.25
C LEU A 7 -15.96 4.77 50.54
N SER A 8 -16.15 3.54 50.08
CA SER A 8 -15.27 2.89 49.13
C SER A 8 -15.50 3.49 47.74
N PHE A 9 -14.57 4.31 47.27
CA PHE A 9 -14.55 4.80 45.89
C PHE A 9 -14.01 3.67 45.00
N LEU A 10 -14.90 2.85 44.45
CA LEU A 10 -14.54 1.90 43.39
C LEU A 10 -14.35 2.72 42.10
N MET A 11 -13.09 3.03 41.74
CA MET A 11 -12.77 3.44 40.38
C MET A 11 -12.96 2.23 39.46
N LEU A 12 -14.12 2.16 38.81
CA LEU A 12 -14.32 1.34 37.62
C LEU A 12 -13.47 1.95 36.49
N PHE A 13 -12.23 1.46 36.35
CA PHE A 13 -11.53 1.54 35.07
C PHE A 13 -12.38 0.80 34.05
N HIS A 14 -13.19 1.53 33.28
CA HIS A 14 -13.68 1.01 32.01
C HIS A 14 -12.48 0.96 31.08
N THR A 15 -11.80 -0.18 31.08
CA THR A 15 -10.93 -0.54 29.96
C THR A 15 -11.84 -0.66 28.74
N ILE A 16 -11.80 0.34 27.86
CA ILE A 16 -12.34 0.24 26.51
C ILE A 16 -11.41 -0.73 25.76
N LEU A 17 -11.58 -2.02 26.02
CA LEU A 17 -10.88 -3.14 25.38
C LEU A 17 -11.88 -3.90 24.51
N PHE A 18 -12.53 -3.22 23.56
CA PHE A 18 -13.36 -3.87 22.56
C PHE A 18 -13.15 -3.18 21.21
N ALA A 19 -12.12 -3.63 20.49
CA ALA A 19 -11.93 -3.30 19.08
C ALA A 19 -10.94 -4.24 18.37
N GLN A 20 -10.03 -4.88 19.11
CA GLN A 20 -9.14 -5.90 18.55
C GLN A 20 -9.82 -7.26 18.52
N ARG A 21 -9.55 -8.07 17.49
CA ARG A 21 -9.97 -9.48 17.47
C ARG A 21 -9.48 -10.15 18.76
N ALA A 22 -10.39 -10.82 19.47
CA ALA A 22 -10.06 -11.49 20.72
C ALA A 22 -8.91 -12.48 20.48
N GLY A 23 -7.79 -12.31 21.18
CA GLY A 23 -6.61 -13.14 20.98
C GLY A 23 -5.70 -12.72 19.82
N TYR A 24 -5.77 -11.48 19.33
CA TYR A 24 -4.77 -10.94 18.41
C TYR A 24 -3.34 -11.12 18.94
N TRP A 25 -2.46 -11.63 18.09
CA TRP A 25 -1.02 -11.71 18.31
C TRP A 25 -0.32 -11.52 16.96
N GLN A 26 0.95 -11.12 17.01
CA GLN A 26 1.85 -11.06 15.86
C GLN A 26 3.26 -11.42 16.32
N GLN A 27 4.08 -11.93 15.42
CA GLN A 27 5.48 -12.20 15.73
C GLN A 27 6.27 -10.89 15.86
N ALA A 28 7.38 -10.95 16.60
CA ALA A 28 8.30 -9.83 16.72
C ALA A 28 9.71 -10.28 16.34
N VAL A 29 10.41 -9.42 15.59
CA VAL A 29 11.77 -9.68 15.11
C VAL A 29 12.67 -8.48 15.35
N ASP A 30 13.91 -8.67 15.79
CA ASP A 30 14.93 -7.60 15.81
C ASP A 30 16.12 -8.03 14.98
N TYR A 31 16.55 -7.20 14.04
CA TYR A 31 17.71 -7.43 13.20
C TYR A 31 18.88 -6.54 13.64
N LYS A 32 20.04 -7.17 13.79
CA LYS A 32 21.32 -6.47 13.80
C LYS A 32 22.16 -6.99 12.64
N MET A 33 22.54 -6.12 11.70
CA MET A 33 23.23 -6.50 10.47
C MET A 33 24.57 -5.77 10.33
N ASP A 34 25.56 -6.48 9.80
CA ASP A 34 26.89 -5.99 9.44
C ASP A 34 27.21 -6.47 8.02
N ILE A 35 27.31 -5.53 7.09
CA ILE A 35 27.35 -5.80 5.65
C ILE A 35 28.62 -5.23 5.04
N ASP A 36 29.43 -6.08 4.42
CA ASP A 36 30.64 -5.67 3.70
C ASP A 36 30.41 -5.76 2.19
N VAL A 37 30.32 -4.60 1.53
CA VAL A 37 29.98 -4.51 0.09
C VAL A 37 31.26 -4.48 -0.75
N ASP A 38 31.35 -5.35 -1.76
CA ASP A 38 32.35 -5.30 -2.82
C ASP A 38 31.71 -4.71 -4.08
N GLU A 39 31.80 -3.39 -4.23
CA GLU A 39 31.16 -2.66 -5.33
C GLU A 39 31.79 -2.99 -6.68
N LYS A 40 33.04 -3.46 -6.69
CA LYS A 40 33.75 -3.80 -7.94
C LYS A 40 33.17 -5.07 -8.56
N ASN A 41 32.82 -6.04 -7.72
CA ASN A 41 32.26 -7.32 -8.14
C ASN A 41 30.73 -7.39 -7.98
N TYR A 42 30.12 -6.36 -7.40
CA TYR A 42 28.69 -6.28 -7.07
C TYR A 42 28.23 -7.46 -6.22
N GLN A 43 29.06 -7.80 -5.24
CA GLN A 43 28.80 -8.85 -4.25
C GLN A 43 28.88 -8.22 -2.87
N TYR A 44 28.31 -8.90 -1.88
CA TYR A 44 28.50 -8.50 -0.49
C TYR A 44 28.45 -9.71 0.43
N GLN A 45 29.10 -9.57 1.58
CA GLN A 45 29.03 -10.54 2.67
C GLN A 45 28.19 -9.94 3.79
N GLY A 46 27.24 -10.72 4.29
CA GLY A 46 26.37 -10.31 5.38
C GLY A 46 26.57 -11.17 6.61
N LYS A 47 26.51 -10.53 7.77
CA LYS A 47 26.30 -11.17 9.06
C LYS A 47 25.11 -10.53 9.73
N MET A 48 24.24 -11.35 10.30
CA MET A 48 23.16 -10.82 11.12
C MET A 48 22.87 -11.68 12.34
N THR A 49 22.45 -10.98 13.39
CA THR A 49 21.80 -11.60 14.54
C THR A 49 20.32 -11.21 14.50
N ILE A 50 19.44 -12.19 14.61
CA ILE A 50 17.99 -12.00 14.62
C ILE A 50 17.46 -12.46 15.97
N LYS A 51 16.81 -11.58 16.72
CA LYS A 51 15.99 -12.01 17.86
C LYS A 51 14.58 -12.24 17.37
N TYR A 52 14.07 -13.45 17.52
CA TYR A 52 12.72 -13.82 17.12
C TYR A 52 11.92 -14.23 18.34
N THR A 53 10.75 -13.62 18.53
CA THR A 53 9.83 -13.97 19.62
C THR A 53 8.60 -14.66 19.06
N ASN A 54 8.33 -15.89 19.49
CA ASN A 54 7.14 -16.64 19.10
C ASN A 54 5.94 -16.29 19.97
N ASN A 55 5.10 -15.36 19.53
CA ASN A 55 3.85 -14.97 20.20
C ASN A 55 2.64 -15.85 19.83
N SER A 56 2.82 -16.82 18.93
CA SER A 56 1.74 -17.72 18.54
C SER A 56 1.32 -18.67 19.66
N ASN A 57 0.20 -19.36 19.47
CA ASN A 57 -0.30 -20.37 20.40
C ASN A 57 0.34 -21.75 20.23
N GLN A 58 1.33 -21.91 19.34
CA GLN A 58 1.96 -23.19 19.03
C GLN A 58 3.49 -23.13 19.11
N ALA A 59 4.11 -24.28 19.37
CA ALA A 59 5.56 -24.41 19.26
C ALA A 59 5.98 -24.49 17.78
N LEU A 60 7.05 -23.80 17.41
CA LEU A 60 7.57 -23.78 16.03
C LEU A 60 8.80 -24.67 15.93
N GLY A 61 8.70 -25.78 15.21
CA GLY A 61 9.84 -26.68 14.94
C GLY A 61 10.64 -26.32 13.67
N LYS A 62 10.09 -25.41 12.86
CA LYS A 62 10.71 -24.85 11.66
C LYS A 62 10.48 -23.34 11.62
N VAL A 63 11.39 -22.65 10.96
CA VAL A 63 11.22 -21.25 10.51
C VAL A 63 11.61 -21.15 9.05
N TYR A 64 11.23 -20.04 8.42
CA TYR A 64 11.48 -19.82 7.01
C TYR A 64 12.02 -18.42 6.78
N PHE A 65 12.85 -18.26 5.75
CA PHE A 65 13.32 -16.95 5.29
C PHE A 65 13.07 -16.79 3.80
N HIS A 66 12.77 -15.57 3.35
CA HIS A 66 12.78 -15.23 1.95
C HIS A 66 14.20 -14.87 1.49
N LEU A 67 14.57 -15.40 0.34
CA LEU A 67 15.82 -15.20 -0.39
C LEU A 67 15.48 -14.55 -1.75
N TYR A 68 14.90 -13.35 -1.73
CA TYR A 68 14.32 -12.70 -2.91
C TYR A 68 15.28 -12.54 -4.08
N PHE A 69 16.59 -12.40 -3.85
CA PHE A 69 17.54 -12.27 -4.96
C PHE A 69 17.61 -13.52 -5.82
N ASN A 70 17.24 -14.69 -5.27
CA ASN A 70 17.21 -15.92 -6.03
C ASN A 70 16.17 -15.91 -7.16
N ALA A 71 15.20 -14.99 -7.16
CA ALA A 71 14.24 -14.80 -8.25
C ALA A 71 14.90 -14.26 -9.54
N PHE A 72 16.07 -13.62 -9.44
CA PHE A 72 16.80 -13.07 -10.60
C PHE A 72 17.76 -14.10 -11.20
N GLN A 73 17.31 -15.34 -11.30
CA GLN A 73 18.03 -16.45 -11.93
C GLN A 73 17.21 -16.99 -13.10
N PRO A 74 17.85 -17.39 -14.22
CA PRO A 74 17.19 -18.15 -15.27
C PRO A 74 16.45 -19.35 -14.69
N GLU A 75 15.29 -19.70 -15.27
CA GLU A 75 14.46 -20.83 -14.83
C GLU A 75 13.80 -20.67 -13.44
N SER A 76 13.93 -19.52 -12.80
CA SER A 76 13.14 -19.18 -11.61
C SER A 76 11.64 -19.06 -11.92
N MET A 77 10.79 -19.08 -10.89
CA MET A 77 9.35 -18.84 -11.06
C MET A 77 9.06 -17.48 -11.70
N MET A 78 9.81 -16.43 -11.35
CA MET A 78 9.70 -15.10 -11.97
C MET A 78 10.01 -15.15 -13.47
N ASP A 79 11.09 -15.83 -13.87
CA ASP A 79 11.47 -15.98 -15.28
C ASP A 79 10.40 -16.73 -16.09
N TYR A 80 9.88 -17.84 -15.54
CA TYR A 80 8.81 -18.61 -16.17
C TYR A 80 7.49 -17.82 -16.22
N ARG A 81 7.15 -17.07 -15.17
CA ARG A 81 5.94 -16.22 -15.18
C ARG A 81 6.00 -15.19 -16.30
N LEU A 82 7.12 -14.48 -16.44
CA LEU A 82 7.33 -13.51 -17.52
C LEU A 82 7.21 -14.13 -18.92
N SER A 83 7.56 -15.40 -19.06
CA SER A 83 7.53 -16.12 -20.34
C SER A 83 6.14 -16.66 -20.70
N ASN A 84 5.22 -16.79 -19.74
CA ASN A 84 3.95 -17.50 -19.94
C ASN A 84 2.69 -16.65 -19.65
N ILE A 85 2.78 -15.56 -18.90
CA ILE A 85 1.64 -14.66 -18.72
C ILE A 85 1.31 -13.94 -20.03
N ALA A 86 0.02 -13.64 -20.26
CA ALA A 86 -0.45 -13.08 -21.54
C ALA A 86 0.08 -11.66 -21.82
N ASP A 87 0.33 -10.87 -20.79
CA ASP A 87 0.72 -9.46 -20.85
C ASP A 87 1.86 -9.14 -19.87
N PRO A 88 3.06 -9.72 -20.06
CA PRO A 88 4.16 -9.57 -19.12
C PRO A 88 4.61 -8.11 -19.01
N ASP A 89 5.17 -7.74 -17.86
CA ASP A 89 5.66 -6.37 -17.65
C ASP A 89 6.75 -6.04 -18.68
N ALA A 90 6.51 -5.01 -19.49
CA ALA A 90 7.41 -4.56 -20.54
C ALA A 90 8.75 -4.06 -19.99
N ARG A 91 8.83 -3.69 -18.70
CA ARG A 91 10.09 -3.35 -18.03
C ARG A 91 10.97 -4.58 -17.83
N MET A 92 10.37 -5.75 -17.64
CA MET A 92 11.05 -7.01 -17.31
C MET A 92 11.26 -7.91 -18.54
N THR A 93 10.81 -7.47 -19.71
CA THR A 93 10.93 -8.22 -20.97
C THR A 93 11.60 -7.40 -22.08
N SER A 94 12.01 -8.07 -23.14
CA SER A 94 12.60 -7.50 -24.35
C SER A 94 11.91 -8.09 -25.57
N ASN A 95 11.68 -7.28 -26.61
CA ASN A 95 11.30 -7.80 -27.93
C ASN A 95 12.58 -8.17 -28.70
N ILE A 96 12.81 -9.47 -28.89
CA ILE A 96 13.93 -10.01 -29.67
C ILE A 96 13.55 -10.34 -31.13
N GLY A 97 12.30 -10.05 -31.51
CA GLY A 97 11.78 -10.17 -32.88
C GLY A 97 11.83 -8.84 -33.63
N THR A 98 10.91 -8.65 -34.58
CA THR A 98 10.71 -7.35 -35.24
C THR A 98 9.47 -6.65 -34.68
N ILE A 99 9.18 -5.43 -35.15
CA ILE A 99 7.94 -4.72 -34.78
C ILE A 99 6.73 -5.46 -35.36
N GLU A 100 6.86 -5.98 -36.58
CA GLU A 100 5.80 -6.69 -37.30
C GLU A 100 5.58 -8.12 -36.78
N ASN A 101 6.63 -8.73 -36.21
CA ASN A 101 6.58 -10.06 -35.62
C ASN A 101 7.32 -10.06 -34.27
N PRO A 102 6.69 -9.52 -33.22
CA PRO A 102 7.32 -9.41 -31.92
C PRO A 102 7.54 -10.79 -31.31
N LYS A 103 8.72 -10.96 -30.68
CA LYS A 103 9.05 -12.13 -29.87
C LYS A 103 9.48 -11.64 -28.50
N ILE A 104 8.57 -11.71 -27.53
CA ILE A 104 8.82 -11.26 -26.17
C ILE A 104 9.64 -12.31 -25.43
N GLN A 105 10.74 -11.87 -24.81
CA GLN A 105 11.61 -12.69 -23.98
C GLN A 105 11.78 -12.02 -22.62
N SER A 106 11.74 -12.81 -21.55
CA SER A 106 12.18 -12.38 -20.22
C SER A 106 13.61 -11.81 -20.26
N ARG A 107 13.86 -10.70 -19.54
CA ARG A 107 15.21 -10.15 -19.34
C ARG A 107 16.04 -10.98 -18.35
N ILE A 108 15.44 -11.94 -17.64
CA ILE A 108 16.11 -12.85 -16.69
C ILE A 108 16.72 -14.04 -17.44
N ALA A 109 16.00 -14.62 -18.38
CA ALA A 109 16.44 -15.77 -19.18
C ALA A 109 17.87 -15.65 -19.77
N PRO A 110 18.34 -14.50 -20.29
CA PRO A 110 19.68 -14.38 -20.87
C PRO A 110 20.78 -13.97 -19.87
N LEU A 111 20.50 -13.85 -18.56
CA LEU A 111 21.50 -13.40 -17.58
C LEU A 111 22.66 -14.40 -17.43
N THR A 112 23.89 -13.90 -17.42
CA THR A 112 25.10 -14.71 -17.14
C THR A 112 25.32 -14.92 -15.63
N PRO A 113 26.21 -15.84 -15.22
CA PRO A 113 26.51 -16.08 -13.81
C PRO A 113 26.96 -14.83 -13.02
N GLU A 114 27.55 -13.83 -13.68
CA GLU A 114 27.98 -12.57 -13.07
C GLU A 114 26.85 -11.53 -12.98
N GLN A 115 25.71 -11.77 -13.65
CA GLN A 115 24.57 -10.87 -13.78
C GLN A 115 23.35 -11.30 -12.97
N ILE A 116 23.26 -12.58 -12.58
CA ILE A 116 22.16 -13.08 -11.74
C ILE A 116 22.21 -12.50 -10.33
N GLY A 117 21.07 -12.54 -9.64
CA GLY A 117 20.99 -12.31 -8.20
C GLY A 117 21.06 -13.63 -7.43
N TYR A 118 21.67 -13.61 -6.25
CA TYR A 118 21.51 -14.70 -5.29
C TYR A 118 21.76 -14.26 -3.86
N GLN A 119 21.22 -15.02 -2.91
CA GLN A 119 21.58 -15.02 -1.49
C GLN A 119 21.85 -16.46 -1.06
N ARG A 120 23.09 -16.76 -0.67
CA ARG A 120 23.53 -18.12 -0.29
C ARG A 120 23.93 -18.16 1.16
N ILE A 121 23.24 -19.00 1.92
CA ILE A 121 23.42 -19.10 3.36
C ILE A 121 24.66 -19.96 3.66
N GLN A 122 25.63 -19.37 4.35
CA GLN A 122 26.89 -20.04 4.71
C GLN A 122 26.79 -20.71 6.07
N SER A 123 26.10 -20.08 7.02
CA SER A 123 25.87 -20.65 8.35
C SER A 123 24.60 -20.08 8.96
N LEU A 124 23.92 -20.92 9.74
CA LEU A 124 22.75 -20.53 10.53
C LEU A 124 22.71 -21.34 11.82
N THR A 125 22.73 -20.64 12.95
CA THR A 125 22.59 -21.23 14.29
C THR A 125 21.40 -20.61 15.01
N MET A 126 20.82 -21.37 15.95
CA MET A 126 19.81 -20.88 16.89
C MET A 126 20.35 -21.07 18.31
N ASN A 127 20.48 -19.98 19.07
CA ASN A 127 21.09 -19.96 20.40
C ASN A 127 22.47 -20.65 20.43
N GLY A 128 23.27 -20.46 19.37
CA GLY A 128 24.59 -21.08 19.20
C GLY A 128 24.58 -22.56 18.79
N GLN A 129 23.41 -23.20 18.65
CA GLN A 129 23.29 -24.57 18.15
C GLN A 129 23.09 -24.58 16.62
N PRO A 130 23.78 -25.44 15.87
CA PRO A 130 23.61 -25.51 14.42
C PRO A 130 22.18 -25.91 14.04
N THR A 131 21.67 -25.29 12.98
CA THR A 131 20.40 -25.67 12.33
C THR A 131 20.67 -26.50 11.08
N THR A 132 19.65 -27.20 10.59
CA THR A 132 19.66 -27.80 9.25
C THR A 132 18.77 -26.99 8.35
N PHE A 133 19.27 -26.56 7.19
CA PHE A 133 18.48 -25.75 6.25
C PHE A 133 18.63 -26.22 4.81
N LYS A 134 17.65 -25.85 3.99
CA LYS A 134 17.58 -26.10 2.55
C LYS A 134 17.11 -24.84 1.85
N GLU A 135 17.82 -24.43 0.81
CA GLU A 135 17.34 -23.40 -0.13
C GLU A 135 16.43 -24.06 -1.17
N ASP A 136 15.25 -23.48 -1.39
CA ASP A 136 14.27 -23.90 -2.38
C ASP A 136 13.70 -22.65 -3.07
N GLY A 137 14.15 -22.39 -4.29
CA GLY A 137 13.83 -21.16 -5.01
C GLY A 137 14.19 -19.91 -4.20
N THR A 138 13.15 -19.14 -3.85
CA THR A 138 13.25 -17.91 -3.05
C THR A 138 12.98 -18.13 -1.55
N ILE A 139 12.95 -19.39 -1.09
CA ILE A 139 12.67 -19.74 0.31
C ILE A 139 13.84 -20.52 0.92
N LEU A 140 14.23 -20.16 2.15
CA LEU A 140 15.09 -20.96 3.01
C LEU A 140 14.22 -21.70 4.02
N GLU A 141 14.17 -23.03 3.93
CA GLU A 141 13.55 -23.87 4.95
C GLU A 141 14.54 -24.19 6.07
N VAL A 142 14.21 -23.87 7.32
CA VAL A 142 15.11 -24.11 8.46
C VAL A 142 14.46 -25.04 9.47
N THR A 143 15.08 -26.19 9.70
CA THR A 143 14.71 -27.12 10.77
C THR A 143 15.51 -26.78 12.03
N LEU A 144 14.79 -26.53 13.12
CA LEU A 144 15.37 -26.08 14.37
C LEU A 144 15.88 -27.25 15.23
N PRO A 145 16.97 -27.08 15.98
CA PRO A 145 17.47 -28.12 16.89
C PRO A 145 16.51 -28.40 18.05
N THR A 146 15.74 -27.40 18.45
CA THR A 146 14.64 -27.50 19.43
C THR A 146 13.49 -26.58 19.01
N PRO A 147 12.22 -26.93 19.24
CA PRO A 147 11.10 -26.06 18.89
C PRO A 147 11.04 -24.79 19.75
N ILE A 148 10.79 -23.63 19.14
CA ILE A 148 10.57 -22.36 19.83
C ILE A 148 9.20 -22.39 20.49
N GLN A 149 9.16 -22.36 21.82
CA GLN A 149 7.93 -22.42 22.60
C GLN A 149 7.15 -21.10 22.53
N ARG A 150 5.88 -21.14 22.91
CA ARG A 150 5.05 -19.93 23.03
C ARG A 150 5.66 -18.96 24.04
N GLY A 151 5.79 -17.71 23.64
CA GLY A 151 6.39 -16.62 24.41
C GLY A 151 7.91 -16.68 24.50
N GLU A 152 8.55 -17.67 23.87
CA GLU A 152 10.01 -17.78 23.86
C GLU A 152 10.62 -16.82 22.83
N THR A 153 11.72 -16.20 23.22
CA THR A 153 12.59 -15.44 22.32
C THR A 153 13.88 -16.22 22.10
N VAL A 154 14.25 -16.45 20.85
CA VAL A 154 15.52 -17.09 20.46
C VAL A 154 16.37 -16.13 19.63
N SER A 155 17.68 -16.40 19.58
CA SER A 155 18.63 -15.68 18.74
C SER A 155 19.04 -16.57 17.57
N PHE A 156 18.90 -16.09 16.35
CA PHE A 156 19.52 -16.68 15.18
C PHE A 156 20.77 -15.89 14.79
N ASP A 157 21.88 -16.59 14.57
CA ASP A 157 23.08 -15.98 14.00
C ASP A 157 23.29 -16.57 12.61
N MET A 158 23.29 -15.69 11.59
CA MET A 158 23.36 -16.05 10.18
C MET A 158 24.51 -15.32 9.50
N SER A 159 25.22 -16.03 8.62
CA SER A 159 26.14 -15.43 7.64
C SER A 159 25.76 -15.88 6.24
N TRP A 160 25.83 -14.96 5.27
CA TRP A 160 25.52 -15.27 3.88
C TRP A 160 26.44 -14.50 2.94
N GLU A 161 26.53 -15.00 1.71
CA GLU A 161 27.10 -14.28 0.57
C GLU A 161 25.98 -13.96 -0.42
N ALA A 162 26.11 -12.84 -1.13
CA ALA A 162 25.12 -12.45 -2.11
C ALA A 162 25.75 -11.74 -3.30
N GLN A 163 25.07 -11.85 -4.44
CA GLN A 163 25.37 -11.09 -5.65
C GLN A 163 24.18 -10.20 -5.99
N VAL A 164 24.48 -8.93 -6.23
CA VAL A 164 23.49 -7.95 -6.67
C VAL A 164 23.18 -8.21 -8.15
N PRO A 165 21.91 -8.45 -8.51
CA PRO A 165 21.53 -8.72 -9.89
C PRO A 165 21.73 -7.48 -10.77
N GLU A 166 21.87 -7.68 -12.09
CA GLU A 166 21.52 -6.62 -13.05
C GLU A 166 20.10 -6.14 -12.76
N GLN A 167 19.84 -4.82 -12.84
CA GLN A 167 18.52 -4.32 -12.47
C GLN A 167 17.45 -4.75 -13.50
N ILE A 168 16.69 -5.77 -13.14
CA ILE A 168 15.51 -6.24 -13.89
C ILE A 168 14.26 -5.50 -13.40
N ARG A 169 14.02 -5.55 -12.08
CA ARG A 169 12.91 -4.91 -11.38
C ARG A 169 13.33 -4.56 -9.94
N ARG A 170 13.13 -3.30 -9.54
CA ARG A 170 13.39 -2.72 -8.20
C ARG A 170 14.84 -2.82 -7.74
N SER A 171 15.27 -4.02 -7.35
CA SER A 171 16.61 -4.31 -6.91
C SER A 171 17.57 -4.49 -8.07
N GLY A 172 18.81 -4.07 -7.86
CA GLY A 172 19.93 -4.40 -8.72
C GLY A 172 20.98 -3.31 -8.83
N ARG A 173 21.92 -3.53 -9.73
CA ARG A 173 23.02 -2.63 -10.04
C ARG A 173 22.84 -1.94 -11.37
N ASN A 174 23.55 -0.83 -11.55
CA ASN A 174 23.68 -0.11 -12.82
C ASN A 174 22.32 0.15 -13.50
N SER A 175 21.44 0.85 -12.79
CA SER A 175 20.11 1.15 -13.30
C SER A 175 20.17 1.88 -14.65
N LYS A 176 19.07 1.87 -15.40
CA LYS A 176 18.96 2.65 -16.65
C LYS A 176 19.17 4.16 -16.44
N GLU A 177 18.96 4.66 -15.23
CA GLU A 177 19.22 6.06 -14.85
C GLU A 177 20.64 6.31 -14.33
N GLY A 178 21.48 5.27 -14.26
CA GLY A 178 22.88 5.35 -13.87
C GLY A 178 23.13 5.27 -12.37
N VAL A 179 22.15 4.83 -11.57
CA VAL A 179 22.34 4.54 -10.14
C VAL A 179 23.16 3.27 -9.98
N ALA A 180 24.25 3.33 -9.21
CA ALA A 180 25.16 2.21 -9.04
C ALA A 180 24.52 1.00 -8.33
N LEU A 181 23.88 1.21 -7.18
CA LEU A 181 23.25 0.15 -6.38
C LEU A 181 21.86 0.57 -5.89
N SER A 182 20.86 -0.27 -6.13
CA SER A 182 19.50 -0.17 -5.59
C SER A 182 19.18 -1.48 -4.88
N MET A 183 19.08 -1.44 -3.57
CA MET A 183 19.12 -2.61 -2.69
C MET A 183 17.82 -2.74 -1.93
N THR A 184 16.93 -3.54 -2.51
CA THR A 184 15.61 -3.84 -1.97
C THR A 184 15.45 -5.34 -1.84
N GLN A 185 14.69 -5.81 -0.84
CA GLN A 185 14.56 -7.25 -0.57
C GLN A 185 15.91 -7.99 -0.55
N TRP A 186 16.95 -7.30 -0.06
CA TRP A 186 18.33 -7.64 -0.39
C TRP A 186 18.98 -8.55 0.63
N TYR A 187 18.38 -8.84 1.78
CA TYR A 187 18.89 -9.73 2.84
C TYR A 187 17.97 -10.95 3.05
N PRO A 188 18.47 -12.07 3.62
CA PRO A 188 17.62 -13.17 4.05
C PRO A 188 16.62 -12.69 5.10
N LYS A 189 15.33 -12.68 4.77
CA LYS A 189 14.31 -12.01 5.58
C LYS A 189 13.39 -13.02 6.25
N MET A 190 13.16 -12.92 7.56
CA MET A 190 12.26 -13.84 8.28
C MET A 190 10.86 -13.79 7.67
N ALA A 191 10.33 -14.95 7.28
CA ALA A 191 8.97 -15.07 6.77
C ALA A 191 7.93 -14.75 7.85
N HIS A 192 6.77 -14.24 7.43
CA HIS A 192 5.70 -13.94 8.36
C HIS A 192 5.00 -15.22 8.84
N PHE A 193 4.59 -15.23 10.11
CA PHE A 193 3.75 -16.28 10.68
C PHE A 193 2.62 -15.65 11.48
N ASP A 194 1.38 -15.97 11.14
CA ASP A 194 0.17 -15.45 11.80
C ASP A 194 -0.89 -16.55 11.98
N GLU A 195 -2.16 -16.15 12.13
CA GLU A 195 -3.29 -17.07 12.28
C GLU A 195 -3.60 -17.89 11.03
N PHE A 196 -3.12 -17.49 9.85
CA PHE A 196 -3.23 -18.22 8.59
C PHE A 196 -2.04 -19.17 8.36
N GLY A 197 -1.01 -19.08 9.19
CA GLY A 197 0.17 -19.93 9.15
C GLY A 197 1.40 -19.20 8.63
N TRP A 198 2.29 -19.92 7.98
CA TRP A 198 3.48 -19.34 7.35
C TRP A 198 3.13 -18.78 5.98
N HIS A 199 3.58 -17.55 5.73
CA HIS A 199 3.49 -16.90 4.42
C HIS A 199 4.76 -17.22 3.65
N LEU A 200 4.66 -18.19 2.75
CA LEU A 200 5.79 -18.80 2.03
C LEU A 200 5.69 -18.61 0.51
N ASP A 201 5.01 -17.55 0.09
CA ASP A 201 4.89 -17.21 -1.33
C ASP A 201 6.29 -17.00 -1.93
N GLU A 202 6.56 -17.63 -3.06
CA GLU A 202 7.78 -17.38 -3.81
C GLU A 202 7.75 -15.98 -4.43
N TYR A 203 8.90 -15.34 -4.55
CA TYR A 203 8.96 -14.03 -5.20
C TYR A 203 8.85 -14.17 -6.72
N VAL A 204 7.62 -14.00 -7.22
CA VAL A 204 7.31 -14.12 -8.64
C VAL A 204 7.16 -12.74 -9.28
N ALA A 205 6.20 -11.93 -8.85
CA ALA A 205 6.04 -10.58 -9.40
C ALA A 205 5.43 -9.55 -8.44
N ARG A 206 4.86 -9.99 -7.31
CA ARG A 206 4.12 -9.14 -6.38
C ARG A 206 4.86 -8.93 -5.07
N GLU A 207 4.25 -8.15 -4.19
CA GLU A 207 4.85 -7.71 -2.95
C GLU A 207 4.82 -8.77 -1.85
N PHE A 208 4.99 -8.34 -0.60
CA PHE A 208 5.37 -9.21 0.49
C PHE A 208 4.72 -8.79 1.80
N ILE A 209 4.62 -9.76 2.72
CA ILE A 209 4.33 -9.51 4.13
C ILE A 209 5.55 -9.89 4.97
N ALA A 210 5.73 -9.20 6.09
CA ALA A 210 6.82 -9.47 7.01
C ALA A 210 6.46 -9.08 8.45
N PRO A 211 7.03 -9.76 9.47
CA PRO A 211 6.83 -9.36 10.85
C PRO A 211 7.49 -8.00 11.14
N PHE A 212 6.83 -7.19 11.96
CA PHE A 212 7.40 -5.94 12.46
C PHE A 212 8.66 -6.16 13.28
N GLY A 213 9.63 -5.28 13.09
CA GLY A 213 10.90 -5.36 13.78
C GLY A 213 11.73 -4.09 13.85
N ASN A 214 12.73 -4.14 14.71
CA ASN A 214 13.77 -3.12 14.79
C ASN A 214 14.97 -3.52 13.95
N PHE A 215 15.61 -2.54 13.32
CA PHE A 215 16.77 -2.73 12.45
C PHE A 215 17.94 -1.87 12.97
N ASP A 216 19.07 -2.51 13.23
CA ASP A 216 20.36 -1.89 13.51
C ASP A 216 21.34 -2.35 12.41
N VAL A 217 21.52 -1.52 11.38
CA VAL A 217 22.18 -1.91 10.13
C VAL A 217 23.47 -1.12 9.96
N THR A 218 24.57 -1.84 9.80
CA THR A 218 25.89 -1.29 9.48
C THR A 218 26.29 -1.71 8.07
N LEU A 219 26.57 -0.72 7.22
CA LEU A 219 27.04 -0.94 5.84
C LEU A 219 28.47 -0.42 5.68
N HIS A 220 29.34 -1.22 5.10
CA HIS A 220 30.69 -0.84 4.70
C HIS A 220 30.77 -0.71 3.19
N LEU A 221 30.90 0.54 2.72
CA LEU A 221 31.07 0.87 1.30
C LEU A 221 32.29 1.75 1.10
N HIS A 222 32.87 1.74 -0.11
CA HIS A 222 33.91 2.66 -0.51
C HIS A 222 33.52 4.10 -0.15
N LYS A 223 34.46 4.82 0.47
CA LYS A 223 34.23 6.15 1.08
C LYS A 223 33.66 7.22 0.14
N ASP A 224 33.63 6.97 -1.16
CA ASP A 224 33.08 7.88 -2.14
C ASP A 224 31.57 7.77 -2.34
N TYR A 225 30.96 6.63 -1.98
CA TYR A 225 29.52 6.45 -2.05
C TYR A 225 28.79 7.34 -1.05
N ILE A 226 27.60 7.77 -1.45
CA ILE A 226 26.57 8.34 -0.57
C ILE A 226 25.41 7.35 -0.56
N VAL A 227 24.84 7.10 0.63
CA VAL A 227 23.74 6.14 0.83
C VAL A 227 22.45 6.88 1.20
N GLY A 228 21.37 6.59 0.48
CA GLY A 228 20.00 6.87 0.92
C GLY A 228 19.36 5.59 1.41
N SER A 229 18.71 5.60 2.58
CA SER A 229 18.22 4.37 3.22
C SER A 229 17.01 4.60 4.10
N SER A 230 16.30 3.50 4.39
CA SER A 230 15.37 3.37 5.50
C SER A 230 16.05 3.73 6.84
N GLY A 231 15.25 4.25 7.77
CA GLY A 231 15.70 4.57 9.13
C GLY A 231 16.52 5.85 9.28
N VAL A 232 16.97 6.08 10.51
CA VAL A 232 17.73 7.25 10.94
C VAL A 232 19.22 6.95 10.86
N LEU A 233 19.97 7.78 10.12
CA LEU A 233 21.43 7.75 10.09
C LEU A 233 22.00 8.18 11.45
N GLN A 234 22.81 7.34 12.07
CA GLN A 234 23.34 7.53 13.42
C GLN A 234 24.66 8.33 13.43
N ASN A 235 25.43 8.30 12.34
CA ASN A 235 26.76 8.92 12.26
C ASN A 235 26.91 9.91 11.09
N PRO A 236 26.01 10.90 10.92
CA PRO A 236 26.01 11.82 9.77
C PRO A 236 27.30 12.66 9.65
N ALA A 237 28.01 12.91 10.76
CA ALA A 237 29.26 13.65 10.77
C ALA A 237 30.46 12.85 10.20
N GLU A 238 30.32 11.54 10.03
CA GLU A 238 31.40 10.62 9.62
C GLU A 238 31.24 10.11 8.18
N VAL A 239 30.13 10.46 7.51
CA VAL A 239 29.78 10.00 6.14
C VAL A 239 29.32 11.17 5.26
N LYS A 240 29.47 11.03 3.94
CA LYS A 240 29.21 12.12 2.97
C LYS A 240 27.72 12.51 2.91
N GLY A 241 27.45 13.77 2.56
CA GLY A 241 26.12 14.23 2.12
C GLY A 241 25.23 14.83 3.20
N TYR A 242 25.15 14.22 4.39
CA TYR A 242 24.13 14.58 5.39
C TYR A 242 24.53 15.73 6.33
N ASP A 243 25.82 15.90 6.63
CA ASP A 243 26.33 17.03 7.41
C ASP A 243 27.24 17.93 6.55
N LYS A 244 27.02 19.25 6.62
CA LYS A 244 27.86 20.23 5.92
C LYS A 244 29.31 20.28 6.46
N LYS A 245 29.53 19.79 7.68
CA LYS A 245 30.83 19.74 8.38
C LYS A 245 31.39 18.31 8.49
N THR A 246 30.85 17.35 7.71
CA THR A 246 31.30 15.96 7.71
C THR A 246 32.83 15.85 7.63
N LYS A 247 33.39 14.93 8.42
CA LYS A 247 34.75 14.39 8.26
C LYS A 247 34.63 12.90 7.98
N VAL A 248 34.77 12.51 6.71
CA VAL A 248 34.61 11.11 6.31
C VAL A 248 35.63 10.23 7.03
N VAL A 249 35.15 9.31 7.86
CA VAL A 249 35.98 8.30 8.53
C VAL A 249 35.94 7.04 7.68
N SER A 250 37.11 6.49 7.36
CA SER A 250 37.21 5.28 6.55
C SER A 250 38.30 4.34 7.03
N THR A 251 38.01 3.05 7.02
CA THR A 251 38.96 1.96 7.29
C THR A 251 39.12 1.14 6.01
N ASN A 252 40.37 0.90 5.60
CA ASN A 252 40.68 0.17 4.35
C ASN A 252 39.96 0.73 3.11
N GLY A 253 39.75 2.06 3.06
CA GLY A 253 39.07 2.73 1.95
C GLY A 253 37.54 2.72 2.02
N LYS A 254 36.93 2.03 2.99
CA LYS A 254 35.48 1.99 3.18
C LYS A 254 35.03 2.88 4.33
N ALA A 255 33.96 3.65 4.11
CA ALA A 255 33.23 4.35 5.16
C ALA A 255 32.16 3.43 5.76
N THR A 256 31.87 3.62 7.04
CA THR A 256 30.85 2.87 7.77
C THR A 256 29.58 3.71 7.90
N TRP A 257 28.48 3.22 7.35
CA TRP A 257 27.17 3.84 7.48
C TRP A 257 26.35 3.07 8.53
N HIS A 258 25.85 3.76 9.55
CA HIS A 258 25.07 3.12 10.62
C HIS A 258 23.65 3.68 10.66
N PHE A 259 22.67 2.82 10.41
CA PHE A 259 21.25 3.19 10.39
C PHE A 259 20.49 2.45 11.49
N LYS A 260 19.48 3.11 12.05
CA LYS A 260 18.51 2.49 12.95
C LYS A 260 17.08 2.79 12.53
N ALA A 261 16.24 1.77 12.54
CA ALA A 261 14.80 1.94 12.39
C ALA A 261 14.07 1.07 13.40
N GLU A 262 12.90 1.54 13.84
CA GLU A 262 12.09 0.84 14.83
C GLU A 262 10.71 0.55 14.28
N SER A 263 10.20 -0.64 14.60
CA SER A 263 8.83 -1.07 14.23
C SER A 263 8.53 -0.90 12.73
N ILE A 264 9.46 -1.30 11.86
CA ILE A 264 9.24 -1.42 10.41
C ILE A 264 9.30 -2.90 10.01
N HIS A 265 8.86 -3.26 8.82
CA HIS A 265 8.87 -4.64 8.34
C HIS A 265 9.79 -4.87 7.12
N ASP A 266 10.48 -3.85 6.59
CA ASP A 266 11.56 -4.02 5.61
C ASP A 266 12.61 -2.91 5.66
N PHE A 267 13.82 -3.18 5.15
CA PHE A 267 14.92 -2.21 5.13
C PHE A 267 15.54 -2.13 3.73
N ALA A 268 15.51 -0.94 3.12
CA ALA A 268 16.07 -0.69 1.80
C ALA A 268 17.12 0.41 1.80
N TRP A 269 17.94 0.40 0.77
CA TRP A 269 18.91 1.47 0.50
C TRP A 269 19.27 1.56 -0.98
N ALA A 270 19.78 2.72 -1.39
CA ALA A 270 20.48 2.87 -2.66
C ALA A 270 21.77 3.66 -2.42
N ALA A 271 22.77 3.44 -3.27
CA ALA A 271 24.05 4.10 -3.16
C ALA A 271 24.64 4.47 -4.51
N ASP A 272 25.21 5.67 -4.58
CA ASP A 272 25.97 6.14 -5.73
C ASP A 272 27.02 7.18 -5.29
N PRO A 273 28.23 7.21 -5.90
CA PRO A 273 29.24 8.22 -5.59
C PRO A 273 28.88 9.65 -6.01
N LYS A 274 27.87 9.82 -6.88
CA LYS A 274 27.45 11.11 -7.43
C LYS A 274 26.12 11.61 -6.86
N PHE A 275 25.51 10.88 -5.92
CA PHE A 275 24.31 11.35 -5.26
C PHE A 275 24.55 12.69 -4.55
N VAL A 276 23.49 13.48 -4.45
CA VAL A 276 23.41 14.63 -3.57
C VAL A 276 22.28 14.42 -2.58
N VAL A 277 22.41 15.02 -1.39
CA VAL A 277 21.42 14.93 -0.33
C VAL A 277 20.90 16.33 -0.05
N ASP A 278 19.59 16.48 -0.10
CA ASP A 278 18.88 17.66 0.40
C ASP A 278 17.93 17.23 1.51
N SER A 279 17.54 18.16 2.38
CA SER A 279 16.52 17.90 3.41
C SER A 279 15.58 19.07 3.65
N THR A 280 14.40 18.74 4.16
CA THR A 280 13.41 19.67 4.70
C THR A 280 12.72 19.04 5.91
N LYS A 281 11.80 19.78 6.56
CA LYS A 281 10.94 19.25 7.62
C LYS A 281 9.48 19.56 7.33
N SER A 282 8.60 18.60 7.66
CA SER A 282 7.16 18.83 7.75
C SER A 282 6.84 19.72 8.96
N LYS A 283 5.60 20.24 9.05
CA LYS A 283 5.17 21.03 10.22
C LYS A 283 5.18 20.20 11.51
N ASP A 284 4.84 18.92 11.38
CA ASP A 284 4.83 17.97 12.51
C ASP A 284 6.24 17.42 12.86
N GLY A 285 7.28 17.89 12.17
CA GLY A 285 8.67 17.65 12.54
C GLY A 285 9.34 16.44 11.86
N VAL A 286 8.66 15.77 10.94
CA VAL A 286 9.23 14.69 10.12
C VAL A 286 10.33 15.26 9.24
N SER A 287 11.54 14.70 9.33
CA SER A 287 12.64 15.12 8.46
C SER A 287 12.58 14.36 7.15
N VAL A 288 12.37 15.07 6.06
CA VAL A 288 12.28 14.49 4.71
C VAL A 288 13.60 14.70 3.99
N TYR A 289 14.25 13.62 3.61
CA TYR A 289 15.49 13.63 2.82
C TYR A 289 15.20 13.27 1.36
N THR A 290 15.92 13.90 0.44
CA THR A 290 15.96 13.49 -0.97
C THR A 290 17.39 13.16 -1.36
N VAL A 291 17.62 11.98 -1.92
CA VAL A 291 18.92 11.47 -2.34
C VAL A 291 18.87 11.10 -3.82
N TYR A 292 19.52 11.88 -4.68
CA TYR A 292 19.33 11.74 -6.14
C TYR A 292 20.57 12.10 -6.96
N LEU A 293 20.58 11.69 -8.24
CA LEU A 293 21.60 12.07 -9.21
C LEU A 293 21.27 13.45 -9.81
N PRO A 294 22.12 14.47 -9.63
CA PRO A 294 21.86 15.82 -10.12
C PRO A 294 22.22 15.99 -11.62
N THR A 295 21.69 15.12 -12.48
CA THR A 295 22.12 14.94 -13.88
C THR A 295 22.02 16.19 -14.75
N ASN A 296 21.05 17.06 -14.49
CA ASN A 296 20.89 18.34 -15.17
C ASN A 296 20.14 19.37 -14.30
N LYS A 297 19.97 20.59 -14.82
CA LYS A 297 19.28 21.69 -14.11
C LYS A 297 17.81 21.35 -13.78
N GLN A 298 17.06 20.82 -14.76
CA GLN A 298 15.64 20.49 -14.59
C GLN A 298 15.44 19.42 -13.52
N VAL A 299 16.27 18.39 -13.50
CA VAL A 299 16.21 17.32 -12.47
C VAL A 299 16.41 17.92 -11.08
N LYS A 300 17.43 18.76 -10.88
CA LYS A 300 17.66 19.45 -9.60
C LYS A 300 16.46 20.30 -9.16
N GLU A 301 15.86 21.06 -10.08
CA GLU A 301 14.69 21.90 -9.80
C GLU A 301 13.45 21.06 -9.46
N ASN A 302 13.23 19.95 -10.18
CA ASN A 302 12.11 19.04 -9.94
C ASN A 302 12.23 18.40 -8.55
N TRP A 303 13.40 17.85 -8.21
CA TRP A 303 13.66 17.23 -6.91
C TRP A 303 13.54 18.23 -5.77
N LYS A 304 14.00 19.47 -5.95
CA LYS A 304 13.83 20.52 -4.93
C LYS A 304 12.37 20.89 -4.69
N THR A 305 11.57 20.94 -5.76
CA THR A 305 10.14 21.23 -5.68
C THR A 305 9.39 20.06 -5.03
N ALA A 306 9.66 18.84 -5.48
CA ALA A 306 9.06 17.63 -4.95
C ALA A 306 9.37 17.42 -3.46
N GLN A 307 10.57 17.79 -3.00
CA GLN A 307 10.92 17.75 -1.57
C GLN A 307 9.98 18.60 -0.71
N GLY A 308 9.67 19.83 -1.13
CA GLY A 308 8.76 20.71 -0.39
C GLY A 308 7.35 20.13 -0.33
N LEU A 309 6.84 19.65 -1.47
CA LEU A 309 5.53 19.03 -1.59
C LEU A 309 5.42 17.73 -0.78
N ALA A 310 6.49 16.93 -0.71
CA ALA A 310 6.51 15.72 0.12
C ALA A 310 6.33 16.05 1.60
N ALA A 311 6.96 17.11 2.10
CA ALA A 311 6.75 17.56 3.49
C ALA A 311 5.31 18.02 3.75
N GLU A 312 4.71 18.73 2.80
CA GLU A 312 3.28 19.12 2.86
C GLU A 312 2.35 17.89 2.80
N PHE A 313 2.73 16.86 2.04
CA PHE A 313 1.98 15.61 1.94
C PHE A 313 1.95 14.85 3.27
N PHE A 314 3.06 14.79 4.00
CA PHE A 314 3.07 14.21 5.35
C PHE A 314 2.12 14.96 6.30
N ASP A 315 2.08 16.29 6.25
CA ASP A 315 1.14 17.09 7.06
C ASP A 315 -0.32 16.85 6.62
N PHE A 316 -0.57 16.75 5.32
CA PHE A 316 -1.89 16.45 4.75
C PHE A 316 -2.42 15.07 5.22
N CYS A 317 -1.56 14.06 5.17
CA CYS A 317 -1.89 12.71 5.60
C CYS A 317 -2.06 12.63 7.12
N ALA A 318 -1.23 13.34 7.90
CA ALA A 318 -1.37 13.40 9.36
C ALA A 318 -2.76 13.86 9.80
N GLU A 319 -3.32 14.86 9.13
CA GLU A 319 -4.65 15.40 9.41
C GLU A 319 -5.79 14.41 9.07
N ARG A 320 -5.65 13.64 7.99
CA ARG A 320 -6.75 12.83 7.40
C ARG A 320 -6.71 11.35 7.72
N PHE A 321 -5.50 10.80 7.88
CA PHE A 321 -5.24 9.37 8.01
C PHE A 321 -4.43 9.02 9.27
N GLY A 322 -4.05 10.02 10.06
CA GLY A 322 -3.27 9.87 11.30
C GLY A 322 -1.78 10.14 11.10
N PRO A 323 -1.04 10.49 12.16
CA PRO A 323 0.34 10.97 12.03
C PRO A 323 1.32 9.90 11.54
N TYR A 324 2.27 10.32 10.70
CA TYR A 324 3.43 9.51 10.34
C TYR A 324 4.28 9.24 11.60
N PRO A 325 4.51 7.99 12.01
CA PRO A 325 5.00 7.70 13.35
C PRO A 325 6.53 7.69 13.47
N TRP A 326 7.26 7.77 12.36
CA TRP A 326 8.73 7.75 12.36
C TRP A 326 9.32 9.16 12.21
N PRO A 327 10.55 9.40 12.69
CA PRO A 327 11.15 10.74 12.68
C PRO A 327 11.68 11.19 11.31
N THR A 328 11.91 10.25 10.38
CA THR A 328 12.58 10.52 9.09
C THR A 328 11.94 9.72 7.96
N TYR A 329 11.85 10.34 6.78
CA TYR A 329 11.51 9.66 5.53
C TYR A 329 12.52 10.03 4.43
N THR A 330 13.06 9.03 3.73
CA THR A 330 14.11 9.23 2.70
C THR A 330 13.60 8.85 1.31
N ILE A 331 13.48 9.83 0.42
CA ILE A 331 13.15 9.63 -0.99
C ILE A 331 14.46 9.45 -1.77
N VAL A 332 14.68 8.27 -2.32
CA VAL A 332 15.94 7.90 -2.98
C VAL A 332 15.69 7.65 -4.47
N GLN A 333 16.58 8.12 -5.34
CA GLN A 333 16.56 7.71 -6.74
C GLN A 333 17.10 6.27 -6.86
N GLY A 334 16.22 5.32 -7.23
CA GLY A 334 16.54 3.89 -7.39
C GLY A 334 16.59 3.39 -8.83
N GLY A 335 16.04 4.14 -9.79
CA GLY A 335 16.21 3.86 -11.22
C GLY A 335 15.26 2.84 -11.85
N ASP A 336 14.26 2.33 -11.12
CA ASP A 336 13.15 1.55 -11.69
C ASP A 336 11.81 1.82 -10.99
N GLY A 337 10.85 2.41 -11.71
CA GLY A 337 9.49 2.66 -11.23
C GLY A 337 9.42 3.53 -9.96
N GLY A 338 8.68 3.02 -8.99
CA GLY A 338 8.58 3.44 -7.59
C GLY A 338 8.47 2.17 -6.74
N MET A 339 8.88 2.27 -5.47
CA MET A 339 8.80 1.19 -4.49
C MET A 339 8.98 1.70 -3.05
N GLU A 340 8.22 1.14 -2.11
CA GLU A 340 7.95 1.61 -0.76
C GLU A 340 8.66 0.80 0.34
N TYR A 341 9.21 1.47 1.35
CA TYR A 341 9.96 0.86 2.49
C TYR A 341 9.71 1.55 3.84
N GLY A 342 8.53 2.16 4.03
CA GLY A 342 7.97 2.71 5.27
C GLY A 342 8.65 3.97 5.82
N THR A 343 9.98 4.00 5.78
CA THR A 343 10.84 5.13 6.12
C THR A 343 11.71 5.57 4.95
N ALA A 344 11.57 4.91 3.80
CA ALA A 344 12.19 5.30 2.56
C ALA A 344 11.37 4.86 1.36
N THR A 345 11.68 5.42 0.20
CA THR A 345 11.21 4.94 -1.09
C THR A 345 12.33 5.02 -2.13
N LEU A 346 12.30 4.12 -3.10
CA LEU A 346 13.15 4.18 -4.29
C LEU A 346 12.30 4.51 -5.52
N VAL A 347 12.58 5.64 -6.18
CA VAL A 347 11.85 6.11 -7.37
C VAL A 347 12.78 6.34 -8.56
N THR A 348 12.25 6.36 -9.78
CA THR A 348 12.97 6.93 -10.92
C THR A 348 12.98 8.46 -10.85
N GLY A 349 14.16 9.05 -11.06
CA GLY A 349 14.44 10.46 -10.78
C GLY A 349 14.44 11.38 -12.01
N GLY A 350 14.48 10.83 -13.23
CA GLY A 350 14.47 11.59 -14.49
C GLY A 350 13.07 12.07 -14.94
N ARG A 351 12.07 12.01 -14.06
CA ARG A 351 10.67 12.32 -14.37
C ARG A 351 10.41 13.83 -14.52
N ASN A 352 9.36 14.17 -15.27
CA ASN A 352 8.79 15.51 -15.20
C ASN A 352 8.18 15.76 -13.80
N ILE A 353 7.97 17.02 -13.43
CA ILE A 353 7.56 17.37 -12.06
C ILE A 353 6.25 16.71 -11.62
N GLN A 354 5.22 16.69 -12.47
CA GLN A 354 3.93 16.05 -12.15
C GLN A 354 4.10 14.56 -11.87
N SER A 355 4.83 13.84 -12.74
CA SER A 355 5.08 12.41 -12.55
C SER A 355 5.99 12.12 -11.35
N LEU A 356 6.96 13.00 -11.05
CA LEU A 356 7.84 12.85 -9.89
C LEU A 356 7.07 13.05 -8.57
N VAL A 357 6.19 14.06 -8.51
CA VAL A 357 5.37 14.33 -7.33
C VAL A 357 4.36 13.21 -7.11
N GLY A 358 3.66 12.77 -8.17
CA GLY A 358 2.69 11.67 -8.09
C GLY A 358 3.32 10.39 -7.55
N VAL A 359 4.44 9.94 -8.15
CA VAL A 359 5.13 8.74 -7.63
C VAL A 359 5.59 8.95 -6.19
N ILE A 360 6.16 10.09 -5.82
CA ILE A 360 6.58 10.33 -4.42
C ILE A 360 5.40 10.27 -3.46
N PHE A 361 4.23 10.80 -3.83
CA PHE A 361 3.03 10.76 -2.99
C PHE A 361 2.50 9.34 -2.86
N HIS A 362 2.47 8.58 -3.95
CA HIS A 362 2.11 7.16 -3.95
C HIS A 362 3.00 6.37 -2.99
N GLU A 363 4.32 6.43 -3.19
CA GLU A 363 5.26 5.67 -2.38
C GLU A 363 5.27 6.13 -0.91
N ALA A 364 5.03 7.42 -0.65
CA ALA A 364 4.91 7.93 0.71
C ALA A 364 3.59 7.52 1.38
N ALA A 365 2.49 7.38 0.64
CA ALA A 365 1.20 6.92 1.17
C ALA A 365 1.28 5.48 1.69
N HIS A 366 2.14 4.65 1.08
CA HIS A 366 2.46 3.32 1.59
C HIS A 366 3.15 3.32 2.98
N SER A 367 3.53 4.50 3.50
CA SER A 367 3.92 4.58 4.91
C SER A 367 2.78 4.17 5.85
N TRP A 368 1.52 4.42 5.46
CA TRP A 368 0.33 4.04 6.22
C TRP A 368 -0.15 2.65 5.82
N TYR A 369 -0.55 2.51 4.55
CA TYR A 369 -1.01 1.26 3.97
C TYR A 369 0.20 0.46 3.52
N GLN A 370 0.27 -0.83 3.83
CA GLN A 370 1.51 -1.64 3.79
C GLN A 370 2.41 -1.51 5.02
N HIS A 371 3.09 -0.37 5.25
CA HIS A 371 4.17 -0.33 6.25
C HIS A 371 3.70 -0.16 7.69
N LEU A 372 2.80 0.78 7.98
CA LEU A 372 2.28 0.97 9.33
C LEU A 372 1.25 -0.10 9.70
N PHE A 373 0.46 -0.54 8.73
CA PHE A 373 -0.57 -1.56 8.89
C PHE A 373 -0.11 -2.97 8.50
N GLY A 374 1.14 -3.20 8.10
CA GLY A 374 1.62 -4.56 7.77
C GLY A 374 0.68 -5.34 6.84
N ILE A 375 0.04 -4.69 5.86
CA ILE A 375 -1.00 -5.33 5.03
C ILE A 375 -0.38 -6.50 4.26
N ASN A 376 -1.13 -7.59 4.14
CA ASN A 376 -0.67 -8.73 3.36
C ASN A 376 -0.97 -8.54 1.87
N GLU A 377 -0.04 -7.98 1.14
CA GLU A 377 -0.22 -7.71 -0.29
C GLU A 377 -0.26 -8.97 -1.17
N THR A 378 0.11 -10.15 -0.65
CA THR A 378 -0.06 -11.40 -1.44
C THR A 378 -1.52 -11.84 -1.50
N VAL A 379 -2.38 -11.29 -0.63
CA VAL A 379 -3.79 -11.67 -0.47
C VAL A 379 -4.75 -10.48 -0.59
N ASP A 380 -4.35 -9.31 -0.09
CA ASP A 380 -5.17 -8.11 0.06
C ASP A 380 -4.52 -6.90 -0.66
N GLU A 381 -3.95 -7.11 -1.86
CA GLU A 381 -3.21 -6.09 -2.61
C GLU A 381 -4.03 -4.82 -2.84
N TRP A 382 -5.33 -4.95 -3.06
CA TRP A 382 -6.23 -3.81 -3.28
C TRP A 382 -6.43 -2.94 -2.05
N PHE A 383 -6.30 -3.54 -0.85
CA PHE A 383 -6.45 -2.83 0.41
C PHE A 383 -5.20 -2.01 0.72
N ASP A 384 -4.07 -2.39 0.16
CA ASP A 384 -2.88 -1.56 0.13
C ASP A 384 -2.87 -0.60 -1.08
N GLU A 385 -2.59 -1.11 -2.28
CA GLU A 385 -2.38 -0.34 -3.51
C GLU A 385 -3.51 0.62 -3.83
N GLY A 386 -4.75 0.18 -3.60
CA GLY A 386 -5.94 0.97 -3.86
C GLY A 386 -6.12 2.11 -2.87
N PHE A 387 -5.80 1.88 -1.60
CA PHE A 387 -5.92 2.89 -0.55
C PHE A 387 -4.75 3.87 -0.60
N THR A 388 -3.54 3.38 -0.91
CA THR A 388 -2.38 4.20 -1.26
C THR A 388 -2.71 5.12 -2.43
N SER A 389 -3.24 4.57 -3.53
CA SER A 389 -3.64 5.37 -4.69
C SER A 389 -4.76 6.37 -4.38
N TYR A 390 -5.69 6.03 -3.48
CA TYR A 390 -6.74 6.94 -3.03
C TYR A 390 -6.12 8.16 -2.32
N ILE A 391 -5.21 7.92 -1.38
CA ILE A 391 -4.52 8.97 -0.62
C ILE A 391 -3.63 9.81 -1.54
N GLU A 392 -2.91 9.17 -2.46
CA GLU A 392 -2.13 9.82 -3.51
C GLU A 392 -3.00 10.83 -4.27
N GLU A 393 -4.13 10.39 -4.85
CA GLU A 393 -4.98 11.23 -5.67
C GLU A 393 -5.53 12.42 -4.88
N LEU A 394 -5.96 12.21 -3.63
CA LEU A 394 -6.43 13.30 -2.77
C LEU A 394 -5.33 14.33 -2.48
N GLY A 395 -4.13 13.86 -2.13
CA GLY A 395 -2.99 14.73 -1.84
C GLY A 395 -2.51 15.45 -3.10
N PHE A 396 -2.46 14.75 -4.23
CA PHE A 396 -2.02 15.28 -5.51
C PHE A 396 -2.93 16.43 -5.99
N GLN A 397 -4.25 16.22 -5.96
CA GLN A 397 -5.19 17.30 -6.27
C GLN A 397 -5.10 18.45 -5.26
N SER A 398 -5.07 18.14 -3.96
CA SER A 398 -5.12 19.15 -2.90
C SER A 398 -3.86 20.00 -2.80
N LEU A 399 -2.68 19.45 -3.08
CA LEU A 399 -1.40 20.13 -2.87
C LEU A 399 -0.76 20.59 -4.18
N PHE A 400 -0.97 19.87 -5.28
CA PHE A 400 -0.31 20.13 -6.55
C PHE A 400 -1.25 20.76 -7.60
N GLU A 401 -2.32 20.07 -8.00
CA GLU A 401 -3.12 20.49 -9.16
C GLU A 401 -4.10 21.64 -8.85
N LYS A 402 -4.89 21.49 -7.78
CA LYS A 402 -6.03 22.39 -7.50
C LYS A 402 -5.82 23.28 -6.27
N ARG A 403 -4.85 22.95 -5.41
CA ARG A 403 -4.45 23.73 -4.21
C ARG A 403 -5.61 24.02 -3.25
N GLY A 404 -6.07 22.98 -2.56
CA GLY A 404 -7.02 23.07 -1.45
C GLY A 404 -8.47 22.71 -1.80
N SER A 405 -8.74 22.25 -3.02
CA SER A 405 -10.07 21.78 -3.44
C SER A 405 -10.04 20.35 -3.97
N LEU A 406 -11.07 19.58 -3.63
CA LEU A 406 -11.33 18.24 -4.15
C LEU A 406 -12.69 18.23 -4.86
N ASP A 407 -12.78 17.45 -5.93
CA ASP A 407 -14.08 17.18 -6.58
C ASP A 407 -14.95 16.28 -5.68
N THR A 408 -16.25 16.20 -5.96
CA THR A 408 -17.16 15.28 -5.25
C THR A 408 -16.72 13.82 -5.40
N ASN A 409 -16.21 13.45 -6.58
CA ASN A 409 -15.45 12.24 -6.79
C ASN A 409 -14.04 12.60 -7.28
N PRO A 410 -13.05 12.66 -6.37
CA PRO A 410 -11.68 12.96 -6.74
C PRO A 410 -11.03 11.82 -7.55
N VAL A 411 -11.46 10.57 -7.38
CA VAL A 411 -10.90 9.39 -8.07
C VAL A 411 -11.69 9.00 -9.33
N ILE A 412 -12.33 9.94 -10.02
CA ILE A 412 -13.18 9.66 -11.19
C ILE A 412 -12.45 8.90 -12.31
N ASN A 413 -11.12 9.07 -12.43
CA ASN A 413 -10.31 8.33 -13.38
C ASN A 413 -10.22 6.84 -13.02
N ALA A 414 -10.17 6.49 -11.74
CA ALA A 414 -10.20 5.11 -11.27
C ALA A 414 -11.56 4.45 -11.58
N TYR A 415 -12.67 5.17 -11.45
CA TYR A 415 -14.00 4.69 -11.86
C TYR A 415 -14.05 4.38 -13.37
N ARG A 416 -13.55 5.29 -14.21
CA ARG A 416 -13.47 5.07 -15.67
C ARG A 416 -12.61 3.85 -16.03
N ALA A 417 -11.56 3.59 -15.26
CA ALA A 417 -10.67 2.46 -15.46
C ALA A 417 -11.36 1.14 -15.00
N TYR A 418 -12.03 1.17 -13.85
CA TYR A 418 -12.88 0.08 -13.38
C TYR A 418 -13.99 -0.29 -14.36
N TYR A 419 -14.70 0.68 -14.96
CA TYR A 419 -15.74 0.38 -15.96
C TYR A 419 -15.19 -0.38 -17.16
N LYS A 420 -13.99 -0.01 -17.63
CA LYS A 420 -13.31 -0.75 -18.70
C LYS A 420 -12.96 -2.16 -18.27
N LEU A 421 -12.53 -2.37 -17.02
CA LEU A 421 -12.26 -3.70 -16.47
C LEU A 421 -13.55 -4.55 -16.41
N ALA A 422 -14.59 -4.04 -15.75
CA ALA A 422 -15.86 -4.75 -15.56
C ALA A 422 -16.49 -5.18 -16.89
N LEU A 423 -16.35 -4.36 -17.93
CA LEU A 423 -16.87 -4.63 -19.28
C LEU A 423 -15.91 -5.44 -20.17
N SER A 424 -14.67 -5.72 -19.72
CA SER A 424 -13.65 -6.37 -20.57
C SER A 424 -13.75 -7.89 -20.65
N GLY A 425 -14.47 -8.53 -19.71
CA GLY A 425 -14.42 -9.98 -19.51
C GLY A 425 -13.10 -10.50 -18.90
N LYS A 426 -12.22 -9.60 -18.42
CA LYS A 426 -10.95 -9.92 -17.75
C LYS A 426 -10.96 -9.60 -16.24
N GLU A 427 -12.12 -9.24 -15.69
CA GLU A 427 -12.22 -9.01 -14.25
C GLU A 427 -12.16 -10.35 -13.50
N GLU A 428 -11.32 -10.40 -12.46
CA GLU A 428 -11.23 -11.50 -11.50
C GLU A 428 -11.44 -10.93 -10.09
N PRO A 429 -11.97 -11.66 -9.09
CA PRO A 429 -12.21 -11.13 -7.75
C PRO A 429 -10.98 -10.46 -7.11
N MET A 430 -11.20 -9.44 -6.27
CA MET A 430 -10.14 -8.74 -5.52
C MET A 430 -9.57 -9.58 -4.37
N SER A 431 -10.21 -10.71 -4.05
CA SER A 431 -9.74 -11.66 -3.04
C SER A 431 -8.89 -12.79 -3.61
N LEU A 432 -8.45 -12.67 -4.87
CA LEU A 432 -7.57 -13.63 -5.51
C LEU A 432 -6.13 -13.35 -5.06
N LEU A 433 -5.31 -14.38 -4.90
CA LEU A 433 -3.90 -14.19 -4.59
C LEU A 433 -3.22 -13.36 -5.70
N ALA A 434 -2.43 -12.36 -5.30
CA ALA A 434 -1.90 -11.31 -6.17
C ALA A 434 -1.13 -11.84 -7.39
N ASP A 435 -0.38 -12.94 -7.23
CA ASP A 435 0.42 -13.56 -8.30
C ASP A 435 -0.38 -14.48 -9.23
N TYR A 436 -1.64 -14.78 -8.90
CA TYR A 436 -2.47 -15.80 -9.58
C TYR A 436 -3.46 -15.24 -10.61
N TYR A 437 -3.53 -13.92 -10.77
CA TYR A 437 -4.30 -13.31 -11.86
C TYR A 437 -3.88 -13.84 -13.23
N ASP A 438 -4.81 -14.01 -14.15
CA ASP A 438 -4.52 -14.46 -15.51
C ASP A 438 -3.78 -13.40 -16.33
N THR A 439 -3.98 -12.11 -15.97
CA THR A 439 -3.36 -10.97 -16.66
C THR A 439 -2.87 -9.90 -15.68
N ASN A 440 -1.77 -9.24 -16.02
CA ASN A 440 -1.29 -8.04 -15.31
C ASN A 440 -2.30 -6.89 -15.43
N TYR A 441 -3.05 -6.79 -16.54
CA TYR A 441 -4.15 -5.84 -16.67
C TYR A 441 -5.22 -6.08 -15.60
N GLY A 442 -5.70 -7.31 -15.43
CA GLY A 442 -6.68 -7.68 -14.41
C GLY A 442 -6.19 -7.31 -13.01
N TYR A 443 -4.99 -7.77 -12.65
CA TYR A 443 -4.33 -7.42 -11.39
C TYR A 443 -4.26 -5.91 -11.17
N SER A 444 -3.69 -5.15 -12.11
CA SER A 444 -3.42 -3.72 -11.93
C SER A 444 -4.72 -2.90 -11.82
N GLN A 445 -5.77 -3.30 -12.54
CA GLN A 445 -7.05 -2.62 -12.43
C GLN A 445 -7.75 -2.94 -11.10
N GLN A 446 -7.62 -4.17 -10.58
CA GLN A 446 -8.18 -4.53 -9.27
C GLN A 446 -7.44 -3.88 -8.11
N ALA A 447 -6.12 -4.03 -8.06
CA ALA A 447 -5.30 -3.54 -6.98
C ALA A 447 -5.41 -2.01 -6.84
N TYR A 448 -5.15 -1.26 -7.92
CA TYR A 448 -5.05 0.19 -7.86
C TYR A 448 -6.39 0.90 -8.09
N ASN A 449 -7.11 0.57 -9.15
CA ASN A 449 -8.27 1.36 -9.59
C ASN A 449 -9.54 0.95 -8.85
N LYS A 450 -9.86 -0.34 -8.81
CA LYS A 450 -11.04 -0.82 -8.08
C LYS A 450 -10.89 -0.64 -6.56
N GLY A 451 -9.67 -0.71 -6.02
CA GLY A 451 -9.41 -0.34 -4.62
C GLY A 451 -9.65 1.15 -4.30
N GLN A 452 -9.33 2.08 -5.20
CA GLN A 452 -9.75 3.49 -5.06
C GLN A 452 -11.27 3.66 -5.13
N VAL A 453 -11.91 2.98 -6.09
CA VAL A 453 -13.37 2.95 -6.22
C VAL A 453 -13.99 2.42 -4.92
N PHE A 454 -13.40 1.39 -4.32
CA PHE A 454 -13.84 0.85 -3.04
C PHE A 454 -13.86 1.92 -1.95
N ALA A 455 -12.74 2.61 -1.73
CA ALA A 455 -12.64 3.63 -0.70
C ALA A 455 -13.66 4.76 -0.91
N GLN A 456 -13.75 5.28 -2.14
CA GLN A 456 -14.65 6.40 -2.44
C GLN A 456 -16.14 6.00 -2.40
N GLN A 457 -16.47 4.82 -2.91
CA GLN A 457 -17.84 4.31 -2.92
C GLN A 457 -18.30 3.89 -1.52
N LEU A 458 -17.39 3.45 -0.64
CA LEU A 458 -17.69 3.30 0.77
C LEU A 458 -18.16 4.64 1.36
N GLY A 459 -17.48 5.75 1.03
CA GLY A 459 -17.92 7.10 1.40
C GLY A 459 -19.29 7.47 0.85
N TYR A 460 -19.67 7.00 -0.33
CA TYR A 460 -21.03 7.16 -0.86
C TYR A 460 -22.07 6.37 -0.04
N ILE A 461 -21.71 5.17 0.45
CA ILE A 461 -22.59 4.29 1.25
C ILE A 461 -22.77 4.83 2.67
N ILE A 462 -21.69 5.21 3.37
CA ILE A 462 -21.72 5.57 4.79
C ILE A 462 -21.71 7.08 5.05
N GLY A 463 -21.52 7.88 4.00
CA GLY A 463 -21.32 9.34 4.06
C GLY A 463 -19.86 9.74 4.25
N GLN A 464 -19.41 10.80 3.58
CA GLN A 464 -18.00 11.22 3.58
C GLN A 464 -17.42 11.44 4.99
N GLN A 465 -18.18 12.09 5.88
CA GLN A 465 -17.72 12.34 7.25
C GLN A 465 -17.45 11.04 8.03
N ASN A 466 -18.23 9.99 7.78
CA ASN A 466 -18.03 8.69 8.42
C ASN A 466 -16.85 7.95 7.79
N LEU A 467 -16.59 8.11 6.49
CA LEU A 467 -15.38 7.60 5.85
C LEU A 467 -14.12 8.24 6.48
N ASP A 468 -14.08 9.57 6.59
CA ASP A 468 -12.95 10.29 7.19
C ASP A 468 -12.69 9.82 8.64
N LYS A 469 -13.75 9.68 9.43
CA LYS A 469 -13.68 9.12 10.80
C LYS A 469 -13.21 7.67 10.81
N THR A 470 -13.60 6.86 9.83
CA THR A 470 -13.22 5.45 9.71
C THR A 470 -11.71 5.33 9.52
N PHE A 471 -11.12 6.12 8.62
CA PHE A 471 -9.68 6.17 8.40
C PHE A 471 -8.90 6.50 9.70
N LEU A 472 -9.28 7.58 10.38
CA LEU A 472 -8.64 7.99 11.64
C LEU A 472 -8.82 6.95 12.77
N LYS A 473 -10.02 6.38 12.90
CA LYS A 473 -10.30 5.35 13.90
C LYS A 473 -9.53 4.06 13.60
N PHE A 474 -9.41 3.70 12.32
CA PHE A 474 -8.64 2.53 11.89
C PHE A 474 -7.15 2.70 12.21
N TYR A 475 -6.59 3.88 11.92
CA TYR A 475 -5.24 4.25 12.33
C TYR A 475 -5.01 4.04 13.83
N GLU A 476 -5.88 4.58 14.69
CA GLU A 476 -5.70 4.47 16.14
C GLU A 476 -5.77 3.03 16.65
N LEU A 477 -6.59 2.19 16.00
CA LEU A 477 -6.77 0.81 16.40
C LEU A 477 -5.69 -0.13 15.87
N TRP A 478 -5.17 0.12 14.66
CA TRP A 478 -4.41 -0.87 13.89
C TRP A 478 -2.98 -0.46 13.54
N LYS A 479 -2.51 0.75 13.90
CA LYS A 479 -1.09 1.11 13.74
C LYS A 479 -0.16 0.09 14.40
N PHE A 480 0.90 -0.30 13.66
CA PHE A 480 1.90 -1.32 14.03
C PHE A 480 1.34 -2.73 14.23
N LYS A 481 0.31 -3.10 13.46
CA LYS A 481 -0.35 -4.42 13.45
C LYS A 481 -0.58 -4.85 12.01
N HIS A 482 -1.10 -6.07 11.84
CA HIS A 482 -1.52 -6.68 10.58
C HIS A 482 -3.06 -6.85 10.56
N PRO A 483 -3.85 -5.82 10.20
CA PRO A 483 -5.29 -5.92 9.99
C PRO A 483 -5.62 -6.60 8.66
N THR A 484 -6.82 -7.17 8.61
CA THR A 484 -7.45 -7.68 7.38
C THR A 484 -8.50 -6.69 6.87
N PRO A 485 -9.02 -6.84 5.63
CA PRO A 485 -10.17 -6.05 5.17
C PRO A 485 -11.39 -6.16 6.06
N ASN A 486 -11.57 -7.28 6.77
CA ASN A 486 -12.65 -7.43 7.73
C ASN A 486 -12.48 -6.49 8.93
N ASP A 487 -11.26 -6.21 9.38
CA ASP A 487 -11.02 -5.29 10.48
C ASP A 487 -11.37 -3.85 10.09
N PHE A 488 -11.00 -3.42 8.87
CA PHE A 488 -11.41 -2.13 8.33
C PHE A 488 -12.94 -2.02 8.19
N LYS A 489 -13.60 -3.07 7.68
CA LYS A 489 -15.07 -3.16 7.66
C LYS A 489 -15.66 -2.96 9.04
N ARG A 490 -15.17 -3.66 10.07
CA ARG A 490 -15.72 -3.59 11.43
C ARG A 490 -15.59 -2.19 12.01
N VAL A 491 -14.49 -1.48 11.73
CA VAL A 491 -14.34 -0.07 12.10
C VAL A 491 -15.34 0.81 11.37
N ALA A 492 -15.53 0.61 10.06
CA ALA A 492 -16.51 1.36 9.29
C ALA A 492 -17.94 1.12 9.79
N GLU A 493 -18.31 -0.11 10.14
CA GLU A 493 -19.60 -0.46 10.74
C GLU A 493 -19.78 0.20 12.12
N GLU A 494 -18.75 0.22 12.98
CA GLU A 494 -18.78 0.90 14.29
C GLU A 494 -18.95 2.41 14.16
N VAL A 495 -18.29 3.03 13.19
CA VAL A 495 -18.32 4.49 12.99
C VAL A 495 -19.66 4.94 12.39
N SER A 496 -20.25 4.13 11.51
CA SER A 496 -21.42 4.52 10.72
C SER A 496 -22.75 3.95 11.22
N ASP A 497 -22.74 2.96 12.11
CA ASP A 497 -23.89 2.14 12.49
C ASP A 497 -24.59 1.45 11.29
N ILE A 498 -23.90 1.31 10.15
CA ILE A 498 -24.38 0.67 8.93
C ILE A 498 -23.77 -0.72 8.77
N ASN A 499 -24.59 -1.71 8.40
CA ASN A 499 -24.12 -3.05 8.04
C ASN A 499 -23.47 -3.05 6.65
N LEU A 500 -22.21 -3.49 6.58
CA LEU A 500 -21.39 -3.45 5.37
C LEU A 500 -21.03 -4.85 4.85
N LYS A 501 -21.59 -5.91 5.45
CA LYS A 501 -21.33 -7.30 5.04
C LYS A 501 -21.59 -7.52 3.54
N TRP A 502 -22.69 -6.98 3.03
CA TRP A 502 -23.09 -7.17 1.62
C TRP A 502 -22.08 -6.50 0.67
N TYR A 503 -21.63 -5.30 0.97
CA TYR A 503 -20.72 -4.54 0.12
C TYR A 503 -19.35 -5.21 0.05
N PHE A 504 -18.74 -5.48 1.21
CA PHE A 504 -17.45 -6.17 1.26
C PHE A 504 -17.52 -7.58 0.66
N ASN A 505 -18.64 -8.30 0.82
CA ASN A 505 -18.72 -9.63 0.24
C ASN A 505 -18.87 -9.58 -1.29
N LEU A 506 -19.80 -8.79 -1.81
CA LEU A 506 -20.16 -8.80 -3.22
C LEU A 506 -19.16 -8.01 -4.08
N PHE A 507 -18.62 -6.89 -3.60
CA PHE A 507 -17.71 -6.07 -4.41
C PHE A 507 -16.28 -6.63 -4.44
N VAL A 508 -15.81 -7.23 -3.33
CA VAL A 508 -14.44 -7.78 -3.22
C VAL A 508 -14.37 -9.21 -3.74
N ASN A 509 -15.27 -10.10 -3.31
CA ASN A 509 -15.14 -11.54 -3.58
C ASN A 509 -15.84 -11.99 -4.87
N THR A 510 -16.41 -11.07 -5.66
CA THR A 510 -17.09 -11.38 -6.91
C THR A 510 -16.82 -10.32 -7.97
N THR A 511 -17.29 -10.56 -9.19
CA THR A 511 -17.25 -9.62 -10.33
C THR A 511 -18.63 -9.01 -10.62
N ARG A 512 -19.46 -8.91 -9.57
CA ARG A 512 -20.80 -8.31 -9.67
C ARG A 512 -20.72 -6.80 -9.95
N THR A 513 -21.65 -6.31 -10.76
CA THR A 513 -21.74 -4.95 -11.28
C THR A 513 -23.00 -4.23 -10.80
N ILE A 514 -22.90 -2.91 -10.82
CA ILE A 514 -23.96 -1.96 -10.46
C ILE A 514 -24.47 -1.32 -11.74
N ASP A 515 -25.79 -1.25 -11.90
CA ASP A 515 -26.51 -0.70 -13.05
C ASP A 515 -27.92 -0.28 -12.60
N TYR A 516 -28.15 1.02 -12.54
CA TYR A 516 -29.43 1.65 -12.22
C TYR A 516 -29.85 2.58 -13.36
N ALA A 517 -31.17 2.70 -13.56
CA ALA A 517 -31.70 3.50 -14.67
C ALA A 517 -32.91 4.32 -14.25
N ILE A 518 -33.05 5.51 -14.84
CA ILE A 518 -34.31 6.27 -14.85
C ILE A 518 -35.18 5.70 -15.98
N GLU A 519 -36.16 4.88 -15.63
CA GLU A 519 -37.05 4.21 -16.59
C GLU A 519 -38.07 5.17 -17.18
N ASN A 520 -38.72 5.97 -16.34
CA ASN A 520 -39.79 6.87 -16.76
C ASN A 520 -39.93 8.06 -15.81
N VAL A 521 -40.23 9.23 -16.37
CA VAL A 521 -40.55 10.44 -15.62
C VAL A 521 -41.85 11.03 -16.15
N THR A 522 -42.85 11.12 -15.28
CA THR A 522 -44.14 11.73 -15.58
C THR A 522 -44.34 13.00 -14.74
N ASP A 523 -45.51 13.63 -14.85
CA ASP A 523 -45.83 14.80 -14.03
C ASP A 523 -46.12 14.43 -12.56
N ASN A 524 -46.35 13.15 -12.25
CA ASN A 524 -46.76 12.69 -10.91
C ASN A 524 -45.81 11.67 -10.29
N GLU A 525 -44.94 11.02 -11.07
CA GLU A 525 -44.03 9.98 -10.57
C GLU A 525 -42.75 9.85 -11.40
N ILE A 526 -41.70 9.35 -10.74
CA ILE A 526 -40.44 8.91 -11.33
C ILE A 526 -40.32 7.40 -11.06
N ILE A 527 -39.97 6.61 -12.07
CA ILE A 527 -39.73 5.17 -11.95
C ILE A 527 -38.25 4.90 -12.18
N LEU A 528 -37.61 4.28 -11.21
CA LEU A 528 -36.24 3.77 -11.30
C LEU A 528 -36.26 2.25 -11.49
N THR A 529 -35.29 1.73 -12.23
CA THR A 529 -35.06 0.29 -12.42
C THR A 529 -33.68 -0.10 -11.88
N ASN A 530 -33.59 -1.21 -11.16
CA ASN A 530 -32.33 -1.83 -10.74
C ASN A 530 -32.01 -3.00 -11.67
N LYS A 531 -31.02 -2.82 -12.54
CA LYS A 531 -30.48 -3.85 -13.45
C LYS A 531 -29.23 -4.53 -12.88
N SER A 532 -28.72 -4.01 -11.75
CA SER A 532 -27.55 -4.49 -11.05
C SER A 532 -27.67 -5.94 -10.61
N ASN A 533 -26.53 -6.61 -10.47
CA ASN A 533 -26.40 -7.82 -9.66
C ASN A 533 -25.65 -7.55 -8.33
N LEU A 534 -25.39 -6.27 -8.02
CA LEU A 534 -25.01 -5.72 -6.72
C LEU A 534 -25.85 -4.46 -6.45
N ALA A 535 -26.85 -4.56 -5.56
CA ALA A 535 -27.73 -3.43 -5.23
C ALA A 535 -27.04 -2.39 -4.32
N MET A 536 -27.41 -1.12 -4.46
CA MET A 536 -26.83 0.04 -3.79
C MET A 536 -27.91 0.99 -3.26
N PRO A 537 -27.62 1.81 -2.22
CA PRO A 537 -28.44 2.98 -1.91
C PRO A 537 -28.37 4.03 -3.03
N ILE A 538 -29.41 4.84 -3.20
CA ILE A 538 -29.53 5.79 -4.30
C ILE A 538 -29.73 7.22 -3.79
N ASP A 539 -28.86 8.13 -4.22
CA ASP A 539 -29.08 9.58 -4.19
C ASP A 539 -29.70 10.01 -5.53
N LEU A 540 -30.91 10.54 -5.51
CA LEU A 540 -31.64 11.02 -6.69
C LEU A 540 -31.93 12.51 -6.56
N LEU A 541 -31.26 13.34 -7.38
CA LEU A 541 -31.50 14.78 -7.40
C LEU A 541 -32.54 15.13 -8.47
N VAL A 542 -33.59 15.83 -8.05
CA VAL A 542 -34.69 16.29 -8.90
C VAL A 542 -34.71 17.82 -8.91
N GLU A 543 -34.71 18.41 -10.10
CA GLU A 543 -34.96 19.84 -10.30
C GLU A 543 -36.37 20.02 -10.89
N TYR A 544 -37.12 20.97 -10.34
CA TYR A 544 -38.50 21.25 -10.70
C TYR A 544 -38.64 22.51 -11.57
N GLU A 545 -39.76 22.62 -12.28
CA GLU A 545 -40.08 23.77 -13.14
C GLU A 545 -40.11 25.11 -12.39
N ASP A 546 -40.41 25.11 -11.09
CA ASP A 546 -40.40 26.29 -10.22
C ASP A 546 -38.98 26.70 -9.73
N GLY A 547 -37.94 25.98 -10.17
CA GLY A 547 -36.54 26.19 -9.81
C GLY A 547 -36.12 25.57 -8.47
N THR A 548 -37.05 24.96 -7.73
CA THR A 548 -36.70 24.24 -6.49
C THR A 548 -36.03 22.90 -6.79
N LYS A 549 -35.23 22.41 -5.83
CA LYS A 549 -34.53 21.12 -5.92
C LYS A 549 -34.85 20.24 -4.72
N GLU A 550 -34.90 18.93 -4.95
CA GLU A 550 -35.07 17.93 -3.91
C GLU A 550 -34.08 16.78 -4.14
N LEU A 551 -33.33 16.43 -3.10
CA LEU A 551 -32.44 15.28 -3.06
C LEU A 551 -33.15 14.14 -2.32
N PHE A 552 -33.67 13.19 -3.08
CA PHE A 552 -34.23 11.97 -2.52
C PHE A 552 -33.11 11.00 -2.20
N TYR A 553 -33.07 10.52 -0.96
CA TYR A 553 -32.19 9.44 -0.53
C TYR A 553 -33.02 8.17 -0.35
N ILE A 554 -32.71 7.14 -1.13
CA ILE A 554 -33.32 5.82 -1.04
C ILE A 554 -32.29 4.87 -0.41
N PRO A 555 -32.42 4.53 0.88
CA PRO A 555 -31.51 3.60 1.54
C PRO A 555 -31.62 2.20 0.92
N LEU A 556 -30.56 1.40 1.08
CA LEU A 556 -30.60 -0.02 0.77
C LEU A 556 -30.94 -0.80 2.04
N ARG A 557 -31.94 -1.68 1.99
CA ARG A 557 -32.43 -2.46 3.13
C ARG A 557 -31.35 -3.29 3.82
N GLU A 558 -30.36 -3.75 3.06
CA GLU A 558 -29.22 -4.53 3.55
C GLU A 558 -28.30 -3.72 4.48
N MET A 559 -28.30 -2.38 4.35
CA MET A 559 -27.49 -1.48 5.20
C MET A 559 -28.01 -1.41 6.64
N ARG A 560 -29.30 -1.63 6.88
CA ARG A 560 -29.93 -1.49 8.21
C ARG A 560 -29.63 -0.16 8.90
N GLY A 561 -29.43 0.89 8.11
CA GLY A 561 -29.07 2.23 8.56
C GLY A 561 -29.05 3.19 7.38
N GLU A 562 -28.98 4.48 7.71
CA GLU A 562 -29.04 5.58 6.74
C GLU A 562 -27.77 6.42 6.87
N LYS A 563 -27.20 6.85 5.75
CA LYS A 563 -26.08 7.80 5.81
C LYS A 563 -26.56 9.20 6.23
N PRO A 564 -25.72 9.99 6.92
CA PRO A 564 -26.03 11.39 7.21
C PRO A 564 -26.15 12.22 5.92
N ALA A 565 -26.81 13.37 6.01
CA ALA A 565 -26.85 14.33 4.91
C ALA A 565 -25.45 14.87 4.61
N GLU A 566 -25.10 14.96 3.33
CA GLU A 566 -23.82 15.47 2.85
C GLU A 566 -23.96 16.92 2.35
N SER A 567 -22.90 17.72 2.46
CA SER A 567 -22.90 19.16 2.17
C SER A 567 -22.09 19.53 0.92
N PHE A 568 -22.09 18.68 -0.10
CA PHE A 568 -21.47 19.03 -1.37
C PHE A 568 -22.25 20.15 -2.06
N SER A 569 -21.54 21.05 -2.74
CA SER A 569 -22.13 22.21 -3.43
C SER A 569 -23.15 21.84 -4.51
N ILE A 570 -23.04 20.64 -5.08
CA ILE A 570 -24.05 20.09 -6.02
C ILE A 570 -25.44 19.91 -5.38
N TYR A 571 -25.52 19.89 -4.05
CA TYR A 571 -26.77 19.77 -3.28
C TYR A 571 -27.25 21.12 -2.73
N ASP A 572 -26.57 22.23 -3.03
CA ASP A 572 -26.94 23.54 -2.49
C ASP A 572 -28.38 23.92 -2.86
N GLY A 573 -29.17 24.26 -1.83
CA GLY A 573 -30.58 24.61 -1.98
C GLY A 573 -31.53 23.43 -2.19
N ALA A 574 -31.02 22.20 -2.25
CA ALA A 574 -31.87 21.01 -2.33
C ALA A 574 -32.43 20.63 -0.96
N GLN A 575 -33.75 20.43 -0.87
CA GLN A 575 -34.35 19.79 0.30
C GLN A 575 -33.99 18.30 0.27
N ARG A 576 -33.46 17.73 1.37
CA ARG A 576 -33.23 16.29 1.45
C ARG A 576 -34.48 15.56 1.98
N THR A 577 -34.90 14.51 1.29
CA THR A 577 -36.00 13.64 1.70
C THR A 577 -35.53 12.19 1.73
N VAL A 578 -35.67 11.52 2.87
CA VAL A 578 -35.38 10.09 3.01
C VAL A 578 -36.64 9.29 2.67
N LEU A 579 -36.50 8.29 1.80
CA LEU A 579 -37.58 7.44 1.32
C LEU A 579 -37.49 6.03 1.93
N GLU A 580 -38.51 5.21 1.68
CA GLU A 580 -38.51 3.80 2.11
C GLU A 580 -37.35 3.03 1.46
N ASP A 581 -36.69 2.17 2.24
CA ASP A 581 -35.63 1.27 1.77
C ASP A 581 -35.99 0.54 0.47
N TRP A 582 -35.10 0.61 -0.50
CA TRP A 582 -35.07 -0.32 -1.63
C TRP A 582 -34.31 -1.59 -1.23
N PHE A 583 -34.63 -2.73 -1.83
CA PHE A 583 -34.00 -4.03 -1.54
C PHE A 583 -33.76 -4.78 -2.84
N TRP A 584 -32.70 -5.59 -2.88
CA TRP A 584 -32.15 -6.15 -4.12
C TRP A 584 -33.12 -7.05 -4.91
N THR A 585 -34.16 -7.61 -4.29
CA THR A 585 -35.16 -8.43 -4.98
C THR A 585 -36.32 -7.62 -5.58
N LYS A 586 -36.36 -6.30 -5.39
CA LYS A 586 -37.37 -5.41 -5.98
C LYS A 586 -36.78 -4.76 -7.24
N PRO A 587 -37.23 -5.10 -8.45
CA PRO A 587 -36.58 -4.63 -9.69
C PRO A 587 -36.83 -3.15 -9.99
N SER A 588 -37.89 -2.54 -9.43
CA SER A 588 -38.22 -1.14 -9.69
C SER A 588 -38.63 -0.38 -8.44
N TYR A 589 -38.44 0.93 -8.46
CA TYR A 589 -38.83 1.86 -7.41
C TYR A 589 -39.64 3.02 -7.98
N THR A 590 -40.87 3.19 -7.52
CA THR A 590 -41.74 4.29 -7.94
C THR A 590 -41.73 5.37 -6.88
N LEU A 591 -41.30 6.57 -7.26
CA LEU A 591 -41.25 7.77 -6.43
C LEU A 591 -42.37 8.73 -6.86
N PRO A 592 -43.41 8.96 -6.04
CA PRO A 592 -44.39 10.00 -6.31
C PRO A 592 -43.76 11.38 -6.15
N ILE A 593 -44.03 12.29 -7.10
CA ILE A 593 -43.63 13.70 -7.06
C ILE A 593 -44.86 14.60 -7.10
N THR A 594 -44.82 15.72 -6.38
CA THR A 594 -45.93 16.70 -6.32
C THR A 594 -45.72 17.90 -7.25
N LYS A 595 -44.53 18.02 -7.82
CA LYS A 595 -44.11 19.09 -8.72
C LYS A 595 -43.56 18.48 -9.99
N LYS A 596 -43.70 19.23 -11.08
CA LYS A 596 -43.27 18.80 -12.41
C LYS A 596 -41.74 18.82 -12.51
N ALA A 597 -41.12 17.65 -12.67
CA ALA A 597 -39.68 17.54 -12.84
C ALA A 597 -39.24 18.04 -14.23
N VAL A 598 -38.14 18.80 -14.28
CA VAL A 598 -37.46 19.24 -15.51
C VAL A 598 -36.11 18.53 -15.70
N LYS A 599 -35.49 18.07 -14.60
CA LYS A 599 -34.27 17.27 -14.61
C LYS A 599 -34.29 16.27 -13.46
N VAL A 600 -33.83 15.05 -13.74
CA VAL A 600 -33.68 13.96 -12.76
C VAL A 600 -32.31 13.34 -12.96
N GLN A 601 -31.55 13.13 -11.89
CA GLN A 601 -30.21 12.56 -11.94
C GLN A 601 -29.96 11.58 -10.79
N ILE A 602 -29.61 10.35 -11.12
CA ILE A 602 -29.06 9.35 -10.19
C ILE A 602 -27.60 9.70 -9.93
N ASP A 603 -27.21 9.67 -8.65
CA ASP A 603 -25.86 9.94 -8.16
C ASP A 603 -25.16 11.13 -8.84
N PRO A 604 -25.62 12.37 -8.61
CA PRO A 604 -24.93 13.55 -9.13
C PRO A 604 -23.51 13.72 -8.54
N SER A 605 -23.15 12.97 -7.49
CA SER A 605 -21.80 13.00 -6.90
C SER A 605 -20.78 12.19 -7.69
N LEU A 606 -21.25 11.31 -8.58
CA LEU A 606 -20.47 10.38 -9.41
C LEU A 606 -19.62 9.39 -8.58
N ARG A 607 -20.09 8.99 -7.40
CA ARG A 607 -19.40 8.03 -6.50
C ARG A 607 -20.02 6.64 -6.50
N LEU A 608 -21.09 6.42 -7.26
CA LEU A 608 -21.68 5.12 -7.53
C LEU A 608 -20.98 4.50 -8.74
N ALA A 609 -20.43 3.29 -8.58
CA ALA A 609 -19.72 2.59 -9.65
C ALA A 609 -20.69 1.92 -10.64
N ASP A 610 -21.65 2.69 -11.12
CA ASP A 610 -22.62 2.30 -12.12
C ASP A 610 -21.92 2.18 -13.49
N ILE A 611 -21.94 0.97 -14.07
CA ILE A 611 -21.24 0.68 -15.32
C ILE A 611 -21.98 1.22 -16.57
N GLU A 612 -23.23 1.67 -16.43
CA GLU A 612 -24.03 2.27 -17.50
C GLU A 612 -24.57 3.63 -17.07
N SER A 613 -23.74 4.67 -17.17
CA SER A 613 -24.16 6.01 -16.76
C SER A 613 -25.10 6.73 -17.74
N ALA A 614 -25.36 6.19 -18.93
CA ALA A 614 -26.12 6.91 -19.96
C ALA A 614 -27.62 7.06 -19.63
N ASP A 615 -28.19 6.17 -18.83
CA ASP A 615 -29.59 6.20 -18.39
C ASP A 615 -29.78 6.69 -16.94
N ASN A 616 -28.71 7.22 -16.34
CA ASN A 616 -28.72 7.86 -15.02
C ASN A 616 -29.18 9.33 -15.03
N SER A 617 -29.53 9.89 -16.19
CA SER A 617 -29.97 11.27 -16.33
C SER A 617 -31.17 11.40 -17.26
N TRP A 618 -32.16 12.18 -16.84
CA TRP A 618 -33.32 12.56 -17.64
C TRP A 618 -33.49 14.08 -17.64
N ASN A 619 -33.81 14.64 -18.81
CA ASN A 619 -34.20 16.03 -18.98
C ASN A 619 -35.49 16.07 -19.81
N ARG A 620 -36.40 16.98 -19.47
CA ARG A 620 -37.71 17.10 -20.10
C ARG A 620 -37.67 17.59 -21.56
#